data_AF-A0A382X9U8-F1
#
_entry.id   AF-A0A382X9U8-F1
#
_cell.length_a   1.000
_cell.length_b   1.000
_cell.length_c   1.000
_cell.angle_alpha   90.00
_cell.angle_beta   90.00
_cell.angle_gamma   90.00
#
_symmetry.space_group_name_H-M   'P 1'
#
loop_
_entity.id
_entity.type
_entity.pdbx_description
1 polymer ?
#
loop_
_entity_poly.entity_id
_entity_poly.type
_entity_poly.pdbx_seq_one_letter_code
_entity_poly.pdbx_strand_id
1 'polypeptide(L)'
;MSRQLSRARTEASVLKAQVRELEADLDQAEIRSQLFTQLAGHTYKPPAWLTKTPKKSSGVVCTILSDTHFDEVVKPEEIGYRNEYNREIAVARLENYFQKVILLTKDYITGINYEGCVLFLGGDIFSGDIHEELTETNEDTMLGSVIFWTEQIT
;
A
#
# COMPACT_ATOMS: atom_id res chain seq x y z
N MET A 1 -38.76 36.28 -22.24
CA MET A 1 -39.16 35.18 -21.33
C MET A 1 -38.36 33.88 -21.53
N SER A 2 -38.24 33.34 -22.76
CA SER A 2 -37.53 32.05 -23.02
C SER A 2 -36.04 32.02 -22.61
N ARG A 3 -35.29 33.12 -22.81
CA ARG A 3 -33.84 33.19 -22.53
C ARG A 3 -33.47 33.20 -21.04
N GLN A 4 -34.34 33.74 -20.18
CA GLN A 4 -34.15 33.74 -18.72
C GLN A 4 -34.43 32.36 -18.12
N LEU A 5 -35.45 31.66 -18.63
CA LEU A 5 -35.77 30.29 -18.24
C LEU A 5 -34.67 29.29 -18.62
N SER A 6 -34.04 29.48 -19.78
CA SER A 6 -32.88 28.68 -20.20
C SER A 6 -31.67 28.90 -19.30
N ARG A 7 -31.32 30.16 -18.97
CA ARG A 7 -30.22 30.46 -18.04
C ARG A 7 -30.45 29.89 -16.65
N ALA A 8 -31.65 30.07 -16.09
CA ALA A 8 -31.99 29.55 -14.76
C ALA A 8 -31.91 28.01 -14.69
N ARG A 9 -32.25 27.31 -15.79
CA ARG A 9 -32.12 25.84 -15.86
C ARG A 9 -30.65 25.39 -15.91
N THR A 10 -29.82 26.08 -16.68
CA THR A 10 -28.37 25.79 -16.71
C THR A 10 -27.74 26.03 -15.35
N GLU A 11 -28.07 27.15 -14.69
CA GLU A 11 -27.57 27.48 -13.35
C GLU A 11 -28.04 26.46 -12.30
N ALA A 12 -29.31 26.05 -12.34
CA ALA A 12 -29.82 24.99 -11.47
C ALA A 12 -29.14 23.64 -11.71
N SER A 13 -28.73 23.34 -12.94
CA SER A 13 -27.98 22.12 -13.27
C SER A 13 -26.55 22.17 -12.74
N VAL A 14 -25.87 23.31 -12.88
CA VAL A 14 -24.51 23.51 -12.38
C VAL A 14 -24.47 23.46 -10.86
N LEU A 15 -25.39 24.16 -10.19
CA LEU A 15 -25.50 24.14 -8.73
C LEU A 15 -25.80 22.74 -8.20
N LYS A 16 -26.67 21.96 -8.89
CA LYS A 16 -26.92 20.57 -8.50
C LYS A 16 -25.70 19.66 -8.65
N ALA A 17 -24.88 19.89 -9.66
CA ALA A 17 -23.63 19.15 -9.84
C ALA A 17 -22.63 19.49 -8.71
N GLN A 18 -22.49 20.78 -8.39
CA GLN A 18 -21.63 21.24 -7.29
C GLN A 18 -22.09 20.72 -5.93
N VAL A 19 -23.40 20.66 -5.67
CA VAL A 19 -23.92 20.09 -4.43
C VAL A 19 -23.53 18.61 -4.30
N ARG A 20 -23.66 17.82 -5.39
CA ARG A 20 -23.26 16.41 -5.36
C ARG A 20 -21.76 16.21 -5.15
N GLU A 21 -20.95 17.06 -5.75
CA GLU A 21 -19.49 17.03 -5.59
C GLU A 21 -19.10 17.36 -4.14
N LEU A 22 -19.68 18.43 -3.57
CA LEU A 22 -19.46 18.82 -2.19
C LEU A 22 -19.97 17.78 -1.18
N GLU A 23 -21.10 17.12 -1.48
CA GLU A 23 -21.61 16.00 -0.67
C GLU A 23 -20.63 14.82 -0.67
N ALA A 24 -20.08 14.45 -1.83
CA ALA A 24 -19.08 13.38 -1.93
C ALA A 24 -17.78 13.73 -1.19
N ASP A 25 -17.31 14.97 -1.28
CA ASP A 25 -16.13 15.43 -0.56
C ASP A 25 -16.35 15.45 0.96
N LEU A 26 -17.55 15.81 1.39
CA LEU A 26 -17.92 15.79 2.81
C LEU A 26 -17.91 14.37 3.36
N ASP A 27 -18.52 13.41 2.64
CA ASP A 27 -18.52 12.00 3.04
C ASP A 27 -17.09 11.45 3.18
N GLN A 28 -16.20 11.79 2.23
CA GLN A 28 -14.79 11.39 2.30
C GLN A 28 -14.05 12.02 3.48
N ALA A 29 -14.31 13.31 3.75
CA ALA A 29 -13.72 14.00 4.89
C ALA A 29 -14.20 13.42 6.23
N GLU A 30 -15.47 13.04 6.34
CA GLU A 30 -16.04 12.42 7.54
C GLU A 30 -15.43 11.04 7.80
N ILE A 31 -15.30 10.20 6.78
CA ILE A 31 -14.67 8.87 6.92
C ILE A 31 -13.23 9.01 7.42
N ARG A 32 -12.45 9.93 6.82
CA ARG A 32 -11.07 10.20 7.24
C ARG A 32 -11.01 10.70 8.69
N SER A 33 -11.87 11.63 9.05
CA SER A 33 -11.95 12.19 10.41
C SER A 33 -12.29 11.13 11.45
N GLN A 34 -13.24 10.25 11.15
CA GLN A 34 -13.61 9.13 12.02
C GLN A 34 -12.44 8.17 12.21
N LEU A 35 -11.74 7.81 11.12
CA LEU A 35 -10.54 6.97 11.18
C LEU A 35 -9.45 7.60 12.07
N PHE A 36 -9.15 8.89 11.86
CA PHE A 36 -8.14 9.59 12.69
C PHE A 36 -8.55 9.66 14.16
N THR A 37 -9.83 9.88 14.45
CA THR A 37 -10.34 9.92 15.82
C THR A 37 -10.20 8.56 16.50
N GLN A 38 -10.49 7.47 15.80
CA GLN A 38 -10.32 6.11 16.32
C GLN A 38 -8.85 5.77 16.58
N LEU A 39 -7.95 6.17 15.67
CA LEU A 39 -6.51 5.97 15.82
C LEU A 39 -5.92 6.80 16.97
N ALA A 40 -6.33 8.06 17.12
CA ALA A 40 -5.85 8.95 18.18
C ALA A 40 -6.26 8.48 19.59
N GLY A 41 -7.41 7.79 19.71
CA GLY A 41 -7.86 7.20 20.97
C GLY A 41 -7.12 5.92 21.37
N HIS A 42 -6.35 5.32 20.46
CA HIS A 42 -5.60 4.09 20.71
C HIS A 42 -4.21 4.38 21.28
N THR A 43 -3.98 3.94 22.52
CA THR A 43 -2.63 3.97 23.11
C THR A 43 -1.85 2.74 22.68
N TYR A 44 -1.05 2.89 21.63
CA TYR A 44 -0.12 1.83 21.22
C TYR A 44 0.98 1.67 22.27
N LYS A 45 1.03 0.51 22.92
CA LYS A 45 2.21 0.12 23.70
C LYS A 45 3.28 -0.32 22.71
N PRO A 46 4.45 0.34 22.64
CA PRO A 46 5.54 -0.13 21.81
C PRO A 46 5.88 -1.57 22.23
N PRO A 47 6.08 -2.49 21.28
CA PRO A 47 6.34 -3.87 21.61
C PRO A 47 7.62 -4.02 22.42
N ALA A 48 7.61 -4.91 23.41
CA ALA A 48 8.64 -5.02 24.44
C ALA A 48 10.07 -5.32 23.91
N TRP A 49 10.20 -5.77 22.67
CA TRP A 49 11.48 -5.98 22.00
C TRP A 49 12.19 -4.66 21.62
N LEU A 50 11.48 -3.54 21.51
CA LEU A 50 12.08 -2.21 21.26
C LEU A 50 12.81 -1.63 22.48
N THR A 51 12.54 -2.15 23.69
CA THR A 51 13.01 -1.57 24.96
C THR A 51 14.12 -2.34 25.66
N LYS A 52 14.67 -3.40 25.06
CA LYS A 52 15.72 -4.22 25.71
C LYS A 52 17.10 -3.59 25.58
N THR A 53 17.84 -3.54 26.69
CA THR A 53 19.27 -3.25 26.70
C THR A 53 20.02 -4.40 26.02
N PRO A 54 20.92 -4.13 25.05
CA PRO A 54 21.56 -5.17 24.26
C PRO A 54 22.43 -6.06 25.17
N LYS A 55 22.23 -7.37 25.09
CA LYS A 55 23.15 -8.34 25.67
C LYS A 55 24.44 -8.37 24.83
N LYS A 56 25.59 -8.73 25.43
CA LYS A 56 26.82 -8.97 24.65
C LYS A 56 26.48 -9.96 23.52
N SER A 57 26.87 -9.62 22.29
CA SER A 57 26.58 -10.29 21.01
C SER A 57 25.12 -10.31 20.52
N SER A 58 24.32 -9.29 20.79
CA SER A 58 23.03 -9.10 20.12
C SER A 58 23.13 -8.25 18.85
N GLY A 59 22.27 -8.54 17.87
CA GLY A 59 22.17 -7.81 16.62
C GLY A 59 20.72 -7.63 16.18
N VAL A 60 20.47 -6.62 15.36
CA VAL A 60 19.16 -6.38 14.73
C VAL A 60 19.36 -6.50 13.23
N VAL A 61 18.51 -7.30 12.59
CA VAL A 61 18.51 -7.41 11.12
C VAL A 61 17.91 -6.14 10.56
N CYS A 62 18.59 -5.51 9.63
CA CYS A 62 18.09 -4.32 8.93
C CYS A 62 18.01 -4.68 7.44
N THR A 63 16.81 -4.67 6.88
CA THR A 63 16.58 -5.01 5.47
C THR A 63 15.59 -4.05 4.84
N ILE A 64 15.65 -3.87 3.52
CA ILE A 64 14.78 -2.96 2.77
C ILE A 64 13.95 -3.73 1.76
N LEU A 65 12.68 -3.38 1.66
CA LEU A 65 11.75 -3.80 0.62
C LEU A 65 11.17 -2.54 -0.01
N SER A 66 11.31 -2.40 -1.33
CA SER A 66 10.97 -1.19 -2.08
C SER A 66 10.63 -1.59 -3.51
N ASP A 67 9.88 -0.75 -4.21
CA ASP A 67 9.60 -0.87 -5.66
C ASP A 67 9.04 -2.25 -5.99
N THR A 68 8.14 -2.76 -5.15
CA THR A 68 7.52 -4.07 -5.36
C THR A 68 6.38 -4.00 -6.36
N HIS A 69 5.80 -2.81 -6.59
CA HIS A 69 4.72 -2.60 -7.55
C HIS A 69 3.65 -3.70 -7.48
N PHE A 70 3.22 -4.05 -6.27
CA PHE A 70 2.25 -5.11 -6.09
C PHE A 70 0.98 -4.83 -6.90
N ASP A 71 0.48 -5.90 -7.51
CA ASP A 71 -0.67 -5.96 -8.42
C ASP A 71 -0.48 -5.29 -9.79
N GLU A 72 0.74 -4.88 -10.13
CA GLU A 72 1.12 -4.57 -11.50
C GLU A 72 1.14 -5.83 -12.37
N VAL A 73 0.62 -5.71 -13.60
CA VAL A 73 0.72 -6.73 -14.64
C VAL A 73 1.62 -6.21 -15.75
N VAL A 74 2.77 -6.85 -15.93
CA VAL A 74 3.71 -6.57 -17.03
C VAL A 74 3.70 -7.75 -17.98
N LYS A 75 3.23 -7.53 -19.21
CA LYS A 75 3.14 -8.60 -20.20
C LYS A 75 4.50 -8.84 -20.86
N PRO A 76 4.87 -10.10 -21.18
CA PRO A 76 6.15 -10.40 -21.81
C PRO A 76 6.42 -9.58 -23.08
N GLU A 77 5.39 -9.30 -23.88
CA GLU A 77 5.50 -8.57 -25.14
C GLU A 77 6.01 -7.13 -24.95
N GLU A 78 5.64 -6.50 -23.83
CA GLU A 78 5.96 -5.11 -23.51
C GLU A 78 7.47 -4.93 -23.21
N ILE A 79 8.13 -6.02 -22.80
CA ILE A 79 9.54 -6.02 -22.41
C ILE A 79 10.40 -6.98 -23.24
N GLY A 80 9.96 -7.26 -24.47
CA GLY A 80 10.71 -8.05 -25.44
C GLY A 80 10.94 -9.50 -25.02
N TYR A 81 9.94 -10.08 -24.33
CA TYR A 81 9.91 -11.46 -23.82
C TYR A 81 11.09 -11.81 -22.88
N ARG A 82 11.64 -10.80 -22.19
CA ARG A 82 12.76 -10.98 -21.26
C ARG A 82 12.35 -11.33 -19.84
N ASN A 83 11.14 -10.92 -19.45
CA ASN A 83 10.57 -11.15 -18.13
C ASN A 83 9.04 -11.08 -18.25
N GLU A 84 8.37 -11.23 -17.12
CA GLU A 84 6.95 -10.96 -16.92
C GLU A 84 6.72 -10.63 -15.45
N TYR A 85 5.58 -9.99 -15.17
CA TYR A 85 5.17 -9.69 -13.81
C TYR A 85 3.66 -9.78 -13.67
N ASN A 86 3.23 -10.40 -12.58
CA ASN A 86 1.84 -10.52 -12.15
C ASN A 86 1.85 -10.81 -10.63
N ARG A 87 0.67 -10.90 -10.02
CA ARG A 87 0.55 -11.14 -8.58
C ARG A 87 1.15 -12.47 -8.13
N GLU A 88 1.01 -13.53 -8.92
CA GLU A 88 1.61 -14.84 -8.58
C GLU A 88 3.14 -14.76 -8.48
N ILE A 89 3.77 -14.09 -9.44
CA ILE A 89 5.21 -13.83 -9.47
C ILE A 89 5.61 -12.92 -8.31
N ALA A 90 4.82 -11.88 -8.03
CA ALA A 90 5.05 -10.97 -6.92
C ALA A 90 5.08 -11.71 -5.57
N VAL A 91 4.10 -12.58 -5.32
CA VAL A 91 4.02 -13.42 -4.12
C VAL A 91 5.24 -14.33 -4.01
N ALA A 92 5.61 -15.04 -5.08
CA ALA A 92 6.78 -15.90 -5.09
C ALA A 92 8.10 -15.13 -4.84
N ARG A 93 8.23 -13.92 -5.41
CA ARG A 93 9.39 -13.06 -5.18
C ARG A 93 9.43 -12.55 -3.74
N LEU A 94 8.30 -12.19 -3.15
CA LEU A 94 8.20 -11.75 -1.76
C LEU A 94 8.57 -12.88 -0.79
N GLU A 95 8.05 -14.08 -1.01
CA GLU A 95 8.42 -15.26 -0.23
C GLU A 95 9.92 -15.52 -0.31
N ASN A 96 10.47 -15.59 -1.53
CA ASN A 96 11.89 -15.80 -1.73
C ASN A 96 12.74 -14.71 -1.07
N TYR A 97 12.33 -13.45 -1.11
CA TYR A 97 12.99 -12.36 -0.40
C TYR A 97 13.13 -12.66 1.10
N PHE A 98 12.04 -12.98 1.79
CA PHE A 98 12.08 -13.29 3.23
C PHE A 98 12.86 -14.57 3.52
N GLN A 99 12.73 -15.61 2.70
CA GLN A 99 13.52 -16.83 2.83
C GLN A 99 15.02 -16.56 2.72
N LYS A 100 15.45 -15.66 1.83
CA LYS A 100 16.85 -15.25 1.72
C LYS A 100 17.32 -14.43 2.92
N VAL A 101 16.49 -13.55 3.47
CA VAL A 101 16.80 -12.82 4.71
C VAL A 101 17.01 -13.81 5.87
N ILE A 102 16.13 -14.80 6.02
CA ILE A 102 16.26 -15.85 7.04
C ILE A 102 17.52 -16.69 6.81
N LEU A 103 17.76 -17.12 5.57
CA LEU A 103 18.94 -17.90 5.20
C LEU A 103 20.23 -17.17 5.56
N LEU A 104 20.35 -15.89 5.19
CA LEU A 104 21.54 -15.09 5.46
C LEU A 104 21.79 -14.92 6.96
N THR A 105 20.73 -14.65 7.73
CA THR A 105 20.83 -14.41 9.17
C THR A 105 21.02 -15.70 9.97
N LYS A 106 20.57 -16.84 9.46
CA LYS A 106 20.71 -18.13 10.15
C LYS A 106 22.00 -18.88 9.79
N ASP A 107 22.34 -18.92 8.49
CA ASP A 107 23.33 -19.88 7.98
C ASP A 107 24.64 -19.20 7.53
N TYR A 108 24.59 -17.93 7.13
CA TYR A 108 25.78 -17.20 6.65
C TYR A 108 26.38 -16.27 7.70
N ILE A 109 25.55 -15.57 8.47
CA ILE A 109 25.99 -14.61 9.50
C ILE A 109 25.72 -15.23 10.88
N THR A 110 26.53 -16.23 11.23
CA THR A 110 26.41 -16.97 12.49
C THR A 110 27.09 -16.26 13.67
N GLY A 111 26.73 -16.62 14.91
CA GLY A 111 27.38 -16.13 16.12
C GLY A 111 26.82 -14.81 16.66
N ILE A 112 25.73 -14.31 16.07
CA ILE A 112 24.96 -13.16 16.54
C ILE A 112 23.61 -13.67 17.06
N ASN A 113 23.19 -13.18 18.22
CA ASN A 113 21.83 -13.40 18.70
C ASN A 113 20.91 -12.30 18.15
N TYR A 114 20.13 -12.62 17.13
CA TYR A 114 19.23 -11.65 16.52
C TYR A 114 18.00 -11.40 17.40
N GLU A 115 17.81 -10.15 17.84
CA GLU A 115 16.70 -9.77 18.73
C GLU A 115 15.44 -9.35 17.96
N GLY A 116 15.58 -9.06 16.67
CA GLY A 116 14.49 -8.67 15.81
C GLY A 116 14.97 -8.26 14.41
N CYS A 117 14.00 -7.83 13.59
CA CYS A 117 14.21 -7.32 12.24
C CYS A 117 13.52 -5.96 12.11
N VAL A 118 14.24 -4.99 11.52
CA VAL A 118 13.73 -3.71 11.05
C VAL A 118 13.64 -3.81 9.53
N LEU A 119 12.40 -3.85 9.03
CA LEU A 119 12.10 -3.79 7.62
C LEU A 119 11.84 -2.34 7.22
N PHE A 120 12.72 -1.77 6.40
CA PHE A 120 12.49 -0.49 5.77
C PHE A 120 11.59 -0.69 4.55
N LEU A 121 10.45 0.01 4.51
CA LEU A 121 9.60 0.07 3.34
C LEU A 121 9.99 1.33 2.55
N GLY A 122 10.63 1.13 1.40
CA GLY A 122 11.27 2.21 0.63
C GLY A 122 10.31 3.07 -0.19
N GLY A 123 9.07 2.62 -0.39
CA GLY A 123 8.10 3.26 -1.29
C GLY A 123 7.73 2.34 -2.44
N ASP A 124 6.81 2.79 -3.29
CA ASP A 124 6.33 2.10 -4.50
C ASP A 124 5.96 0.62 -4.27
N ILE A 125 5.27 0.41 -3.14
CA ILE A 125 4.84 -0.93 -2.71
C ILE A 125 3.69 -1.45 -3.57
N PHE A 126 2.75 -0.57 -3.92
CA PHE A 126 1.62 -0.87 -4.79
C PHE A 126 1.75 -0.07 -6.08
N SER A 127 1.32 -0.67 -7.19
CA SER A 127 1.09 0.08 -8.42
C SER A 127 -0.15 0.94 -8.21
N GLY A 128 0.02 2.25 -8.06
CA GLY A 128 -1.11 3.15 -7.84
C GLY A 128 -1.97 3.28 -9.10
N ASP A 129 -3.29 3.37 -8.93
CA ASP A 129 -4.22 3.94 -9.92
C ASP A 129 -3.97 5.45 -10.08
N ILE A 130 -2.80 5.86 -10.57
CA ILE A 130 -2.43 7.29 -10.71
C ILE A 130 -2.92 7.90 -12.03
N HIS A 131 -3.44 7.09 -12.94
CA HIS A 131 -4.00 7.54 -14.22
C HIS A 131 -5.30 6.79 -14.55
N GLU A 132 -6.27 7.53 -15.10
CA GLU A 132 -7.56 7.03 -15.61
C GLU A 132 -7.38 5.96 -16.72
N GLU A 133 -6.17 5.86 -17.29
CA GLU A 133 -5.78 4.88 -18.31
C GLU A 133 -5.33 3.51 -17.73
N LEU A 134 -5.04 3.42 -16.42
CA LEU A 134 -4.50 2.21 -15.75
C LEU A 134 -5.57 1.40 -14.99
N THR A 135 -6.78 1.93 -14.85
CA THR A 135 -7.91 1.24 -14.21
C THR A 135 -8.36 -0.02 -14.98
N GLU A 136 -7.97 -0.17 -16.24
CA GLU A 136 -8.30 -1.38 -17.04
C GLU A 136 -7.29 -2.54 -16.90
N THR A 137 -6.11 -2.32 -16.29
CA THR A 137 -5.01 -3.31 -16.28
C THR A 137 -4.58 -3.80 -14.90
N ASN A 138 -5.10 -3.23 -13.82
CA ASN A 138 -4.78 -3.67 -12.46
C ASN A 138 -5.53 -4.96 -12.11
N GLU A 139 -4.89 -5.87 -11.37
CA GLU A 139 -5.52 -7.15 -10.99
C GLU A 139 -6.71 -6.98 -10.03
N ASP A 140 -6.75 -5.89 -9.26
CA ASP A 140 -7.87 -5.54 -8.38
C ASP A 140 -7.88 -4.02 -8.11
N THR A 141 -8.95 -3.54 -7.49
CA THR A 141 -9.04 -2.21 -6.89
C THR A 141 -8.00 -2.04 -5.78
N MET A 142 -7.50 -0.82 -5.56
CA MET A 142 -6.56 -0.50 -4.46
C MET A 142 -6.99 -1.04 -3.09
N LEU A 143 -8.29 -1.06 -2.80
CA LEU A 143 -8.81 -1.58 -1.53
C LEU A 143 -8.74 -3.11 -1.47
N GLY A 144 -9.03 -3.80 -2.58
CA GLY A 144 -8.84 -5.25 -2.72
C GLY A 144 -7.38 -5.66 -2.62
N SER A 145 -6.48 -4.91 -3.25
CA SER A 145 -5.03 -5.04 -3.12
C SER A 145 -4.59 -4.97 -1.66
N VAL A 146 -5.01 -3.93 -0.94
CA VAL A 146 -4.65 -3.79 0.48
C VAL A 146 -5.12 -4.98 1.32
N ILE A 147 -6.35 -5.47 1.09
CA ILE A 147 -6.87 -6.65 1.82
C ILE A 147 -6.02 -7.88 1.52
N PHE A 148 -5.80 -8.21 0.25
CA PHE A 148 -5.03 -9.39 -0.16
C PHE A 148 -3.63 -9.40 0.44
N TRP A 149 -2.91 -8.28 0.35
CA TRP A 149 -1.54 -8.19 0.85
C TRP A 149 -1.45 -8.13 2.38
N THR A 150 -2.51 -7.68 3.07
CA THR A 150 -2.58 -7.76 4.53
C THR A 150 -2.69 -9.21 5.00
N GLU A 151 -3.41 -10.08 4.28
CA GLU A 151 -3.52 -11.50 4.63
C GLU A 151 -2.18 -12.25 4.53
N GLN A 152 -1.28 -11.84 3.63
CA GLN A 152 0.06 -12.44 3.49
C GLN A 152 0.98 -12.19 4.70
N ILE A 153 0.60 -11.27 5.60
CA ILE A 153 1.36 -10.91 6.82
C ILE A 153 0.89 -11.72 8.04
N THR A 154 -0.24 -12.43 7.94
CA THR A 154 -0.88 -13.15 9.06
C THR A 154 -0.47 -14.61 9.12
#